data_AF-A0A182SUM5-F1
#
_entry.id   AF-A0A182SUM5-F1
#
_cell.length_a   1.000
_cell.length_b   1.000
_cell.length_c   1.000
_cell.angle_alpha   90.00
_cell.angle_beta   90.00
_cell.angle_gamma   90.00
#
_symmetry.space_group_name_H-M   'P 1'
#
loop_
_entity.id
_entity.type
_entity.pdbx_description
1 polymer ?
#
loop_
_entity_poly.entity_id
_entity_poly.type
_entity_poly.pdbx_seq_one_letter_code
_entity_poly.pdbx_strand_id
1 'polypeptide(L)'
;LSELNFTGCQMGVEGSFRVIQLLSFHETLRKVTLNCVPISPEGGEKLVQVLMENIRIEDVQVRQCGLPDELLLKIRKILRKNAKTRDQSRSEKMHQDQRTDKCHSERSLGSMFVLERQVFAE
;
A
#
# COMPACT_ATOMS: atom_id res chain seq x y z
N LEU A 1 13.40 1.41 -7.74
CA LEU A 1 12.83 1.13 -9.07
C LEU A 1 11.32 0.97 -8.91
N SER A 2 10.52 1.84 -9.52
CA SER A 2 9.05 1.83 -9.37
C SER A 2 8.31 1.08 -10.47
N GLU A 3 8.94 0.95 -11.64
CA GLU A 3 8.34 0.36 -12.83
C GLU A 3 9.31 -0.65 -13.44
N LEU A 4 8.77 -1.80 -13.86
CA LEU A 4 9.53 -2.89 -14.47
C LEU A 4 8.86 -3.33 -15.77
N ASN A 5 9.62 -3.40 -16.86
CA ASN A 5 9.12 -3.76 -18.18
C ASN A 5 10.01 -4.83 -18.82
N PHE A 6 9.42 -5.98 -19.12
CA PHE A 6 10.04 -7.09 -19.83
C PHE A 6 9.27 -7.48 -21.09
N THR A 7 8.57 -6.51 -21.70
CA THR A 7 7.78 -6.77 -22.91
C THR A 7 8.61 -7.44 -23.99
N GLY A 8 8.18 -8.61 -24.46
CA GLY A 8 8.86 -9.37 -25.51
C GLY A 8 10.19 -10.00 -25.11
N CYS A 9 10.55 -10.00 -23.82
CA CYS A 9 11.76 -10.68 -23.36
C CYS A 9 11.61 -12.20 -23.39
N GLN A 10 12.52 -12.89 -24.08
CA GLN A 10 12.57 -14.35 -24.14
C GLN A 10 13.26 -14.95 -22.90
N MET A 11 12.64 -14.79 -21.74
CA MET A 11 13.13 -15.38 -20.48
C MET A 11 12.54 -16.77 -20.18
N GLY A 12 11.62 -17.23 -21.03
CA GLY A 12 10.88 -18.48 -20.82
C GLY A 12 9.93 -18.43 -19.63
N VAL A 13 9.22 -19.53 -19.41
CA VAL A 13 8.25 -19.65 -18.30
C VAL A 13 8.92 -19.54 -16.93
N GLU A 14 10.11 -20.12 -16.76
CA GLU A 14 10.90 -20.06 -15.52
C GLU A 14 11.34 -18.62 -15.19
N GLY A 15 11.79 -17.87 -16.21
CA GLY A 15 12.15 -16.46 -16.02
C GLY A 15 10.95 -15.63 -15.59
N SER A 16 9.80 -15.81 -16.25
CA SER A 16 8.57 -15.10 -15.91
C SER A 16 8.11 -15.42 -14.48
N PHE A 17 8.26 -16.67 -14.05
CA PHE A 17 7.92 -17.13 -12.70
C PHE A 17 8.80 -16.45 -11.64
N ARG A 18 10.11 -16.33 -11.89
CA ARG A 18 11.04 -15.60 -11.01
C ARG A 18 10.70 -14.12 -10.91
N VAL A 19 10.30 -13.49 -12.02
CA VAL A 19 9.84 -12.10 -11.99
C VAL A 19 8.57 -11.97 -11.15
N ILE A 20 7.64 -12.93 -11.24
CA ILE A 20 6.43 -12.95 -10.41
C ILE A 20 6.79 -13.12 -8.92
N GLN A 21 7.76 -13.97 -8.59
CA GLN A 21 8.27 -14.10 -7.22
C GLN A 21 8.92 -12.80 -6.73
N LEU A 22 9.66 -12.08 -7.58
CA LEU A 22 10.23 -10.77 -7.24
C LEU A 22 9.15 -9.77 -6.78
N LEU A 23 7.94 -9.86 -7.36
CA LEU A 23 6.84 -8.98 -7.00
C LEU A 23 6.37 -9.16 -5.54
N SER A 24 6.62 -10.30 -4.89
CA SER A 24 6.14 -10.52 -3.52
C SER A 24 6.94 -9.77 -2.47
N PHE A 25 8.23 -9.56 -2.70
CA PHE A 25 9.14 -8.94 -1.72
C PHE A 25 9.64 -7.56 -2.14
N HIS A 26 9.49 -7.17 -3.41
CA HIS A 26 9.98 -5.86 -3.86
C HIS A 26 9.07 -4.70 -3.42
N GLU A 27 9.47 -3.99 -2.37
CA GLU A 27 8.62 -3.01 -1.70
C GLU A 27 8.30 -1.74 -2.50
N THR A 28 9.22 -1.34 -3.38
CA THR A 28 9.11 -0.07 -4.11
C THR A 28 8.42 -0.20 -5.47
N LEU A 29 8.13 -1.44 -5.91
CA LEU A 29 7.54 -1.67 -7.22
C LEU A 29 6.07 -1.26 -7.22
N ARG A 30 5.64 -0.59 -8.29
CA ARG A 30 4.27 -0.14 -8.50
C ARG A 30 3.69 -0.67 -9.81
N LYS A 31 4.49 -0.74 -10.87
CA LYS A 31 4.01 -1.16 -12.19
C LYS A 31 4.86 -2.25 -12.79
N VAL A 32 4.21 -3.24 -13.40
CA VAL A 32 4.88 -4.40 -14.01
C VAL A 32 4.29 -4.66 -15.39
N THR A 33 5.15 -4.76 -16.40
CA THR A 33 4.76 -5.09 -17.77
C THR A 33 5.48 -6.35 -18.22
N LEU A 34 4.72 -7.41 -18.47
CA LEU A 34 5.17 -8.74 -18.93
C LEU A 34 4.53 -9.11 -20.28
N ASN A 35 4.13 -8.11 -21.07
CA ASN A 35 3.45 -8.36 -22.35
C ASN A 35 4.31 -9.23 -23.27
N CYS A 36 3.69 -10.18 -23.96
CA CYS A 36 4.35 -11.11 -24.87
C CYS A 36 5.47 -11.95 -24.21
N VAL A 37 5.40 -12.16 -22.89
CA VAL A 37 6.25 -13.10 -22.15
C VAL A 37 5.43 -14.36 -21.85
N PRO A 38 5.95 -15.57 -22.13
CA PRO A 38 5.25 -16.81 -21.82
C PRO A 38 5.14 -17.00 -20.31
N ILE A 39 3.92 -17.11 -19.79
CA ILE A 39 3.65 -17.39 -18.37
C ILE A 39 2.94 -18.74 -18.27
N SER A 40 3.45 -19.65 -17.44
CA SER A 40 2.80 -20.94 -17.19
C SER A 40 1.49 -20.75 -16.41
N PRO A 41 0.53 -21.69 -16.48
CA PRO A 41 -0.69 -21.64 -15.67
C PRO A 41 -0.39 -21.48 -14.16
N GLU A 42 0.64 -22.17 -13.67
CA GLU A 42 1.15 -22.09 -12.30
C GLU A 42 1.69 -20.69 -11.98
N GLY A 43 2.43 -20.08 -12.91
CA GLY A 43 2.88 -18.70 -12.78
C GLY A 43 1.72 -17.70 -12.73
N GLY A 44 0.68 -17.93 -13.52
CA GLY A 44 -0.56 -17.15 -13.46
C GLY A 44 -1.23 -17.20 -12.08
N GLU A 45 -1.41 -18.39 -11.51
CA GLU A 45 -1.99 -18.55 -10.18
C GLU A 45 -1.08 -17.95 -9.10
N LYS A 46 0.25 -18.09 -9.24
CA LYS A 46 1.19 -17.44 -8.34
C LYS A 46 1.09 -15.92 -8.40
N LEU A 47 0.95 -15.33 -9.59
CA LEU A 47 0.75 -13.89 -9.76
C LEU A 47 -0.51 -13.41 -9.05
N VAL A 48 -1.60 -14.17 -9.14
CA VAL A 48 -2.84 -13.89 -8.41
C VAL A 48 -2.57 -13.88 -6.89
N GLN A 49 -1.90 -14.90 -6.36
CA GLN A 49 -1.56 -14.96 -4.94
C GLN A 49 -0.72 -13.75 -4.51
N VAL A 50 0.34 -13.44 -5.26
CA VAL A 50 1.25 -12.33 -4.94
C VAL A 50 0.51 -10.99 -4.95
N LEU A 51 -0.43 -10.77 -5.87
CA LEU A 51 -1.23 -9.54 -5.89
C LEU A 51 -2.26 -9.45 -4.76
N MET A 52 -2.70 -10.58 -4.19
CA MET A 52 -3.53 -10.56 -2.99
C MET A 52 -2.73 -10.14 -1.75
N GLU A 53 -1.48 -10.58 -1.65
CA GLU A 53 -0.58 -10.27 -0.54
C GLU A 53 0.04 -8.87 -0.68
N ASN A 54 0.38 -8.47 -1.91
CA ASN A 54 1.03 -7.20 -2.19
C ASN A 54 0.06 -6.14 -2.72
N ILE A 55 -0.50 -5.34 -1.81
CA ILE A 55 -1.38 -4.21 -2.14
C ILE A 55 -0.65 -3.00 -2.76
N ARG A 56 0.69 -3.01 -2.82
CA ARG A 56 1.50 -1.89 -3.30
C ARG A 56 1.53 -1.79 -4.81
N ILE A 57 1.38 -2.92 -5.51
CA ILE A 57 1.32 -2.98 -6.97
C ILE A 57 0.04 -2.30 -7.45
N GLU A 58 0.20 -1.35 -8.36
CA GLU A 58 -0.85 -0.51 -8.91
C GLU A 58 -1.30 -0.98 -10.27
N ASP A 59 -0.37 -1.44 -11.11
CA ASP A 59 -0.65 -1.92 -12.47
C ASP A 59 0.17 -3.16 -12.83
N VAL A 60 -0.49 -4.10 -13.51
CA VAL A 60 0.13 -5.31 -14.09
C VAL A 60 -0.42 -5.54 -15.48
N GLN A 61 0.48 -5.55 -16.46
CA GLN A 61 0.15 -5.81 -17.86
C GLN A 61 0.71 -7.17 -18.29
N VAL A 62 -0.20 -8.08 -18.65
CA VAL A 62 0.09 -9.48 -19.05
C VAL A 62 -0.64 -9.82 -20.34
N ARG A 63 -0.45 -9.00 -21.38
CA ARG A 63 -1.07 -9.22 -22.70
C ARG A 63 -0.30 -10.30 -23.46
N GLN A 64 -1.03 -11.19 -24.15
CA GLN A 64 -0.43 -12.24 -24.99
C GLN A 64 0.56 -13.15 -24.23
N CYS A 65 0.28 -13.44 -22.96
CA CYS A 65 1.14 -14.27 -22.11
C CYS A 65 0.76 -15.76 -22.07
N GLY A 66 -0.31 -16.16 -22.77
CA GLY A 66 -0.87 -17.52 -22.69
C GLY A 66 -1.73 -17.80 -21.46
N LEU A 67 -2.14 -16.75 -20.73
CA LEU A 67 -3.02 -16.87 -19.57
C LEU A 67 -4.50 -16.96 -19.98
N PRO A 68 -5.31 -17.79 -19.31
CA PRO A 68 -6.75 -17.84 -19.56
C PRO A 68 -7.46 -16.55 -19.11
N ASP A 69 -8.55 -16.22 -19.79
CA ASP A 69 -9.32 -14.99 -19.52
C ASP A 69 -9.85 -14.90 -18.09
N GLU A 70 -10.20 -16.04 -17.49
CA GLU A 70 -10.62 -16.12 -16.09
C GLU A 70 -9.56 -15.57 -15.14
N LEU A 71 -8.30 -15.90 -15.40
CA LEU A 71 -7.17 -15.48 -14.57
C LEU A 71 -6.86 -14.00 -14.80
N LEU A 72 -6.96 -13.52 -16.04
CA LEU A 72 -6.87 -12.09 -16.36
C LEU A 72 -7.96 -11.28 -15.63
N LEU A 73 -9.19 -11.81 -15.55
CA LEU A 73 -10.28 -11.18 -14.82
C LEU A 73 -10.02 -11.12 -13.31
N LYS A 74 -9.50 -12.21 -12.72
CA LYS A 74 -9.08 -12.27 -11.30
C LYS A 74 -8.03 -11.20 -11.00
N ILE A 75 -6.98 -11.09 -11.83
CA ILE A 75 -5.92 -10.07 -11.68
C ILE A 75 -6.53 -8.66 -11.66
N ARG A 76 -7.37 -8.32 -12.65
CA ARG A 76 -8.04 -7.01 -12.71
C ARG A 76 -8.89 -6.73 -11.48
N LYS A 77 -9.63 -7.73 -10.98
CA LYS A 77 -10.47 -7.59 -9.78
C LYS A 77 -9.64 -7.30 -8.54
N ILE A 78 -8.51 -7.98 -8.37
CA ILE A 78 -7.59 -7.79 -7.24
C ILE A 78 -6.97 -6.39 -7.30
N LEU A 79 -6.45 -5.96 -8.46
CA LEU A 79 -5.88 -4.62 -8.61
C LEU A 79 -6.89 -3.51 -8.28
N ARG A 80 -8.14 -3.65 -8.71
CA ARG A 80 -9.23 -2.73 -8.34
C ARG A 80 -9.53 -2.73 -6.84
N LYS A 81 -9.53 -3.90 -6.19
CA LYS A 81 -9.72 -4.01 -4.74
C LYS A 81 -8.57 -3.31 -4.00
N ASN A 82 -7.33 -3.59 -4.39
CA ASN A 82 -6.14 -2.99 -3.80
C ASN A 82 -6.13 -1.46 -3.97
N ALA A 83 -6.55 -0.95 -5.13
CA ALA A 83 -6.73 0.49 -5.36
C ALA A 83 -7.68 1.11 -4.33
N LYS A 84 -8.87 0.52 -4.16
CA LYS A 84 -9.85 0.99 -3.15
C LYS A 84 -9.27 0.98 -1.74
N THR A 85 -8.56 -0.08 -1.36
CA THR A 85 -7.92 -0.17 -0.04
C THR A 85 -6.87 0.93 0.15
N ARG A 86 -6.03 1.21 -0.86
CA ARG A 86 -5.05 2.31 -0.81
C ARG A 86 -5.73 3.67 -0.66
N ASP A 87 -6.82 3.88 -1.37
CA ASP A 87 -7.58 5.14 -1.31
C ASP A 87 -8.25 5.33 0.06
N GLN A 88 -8.81 4.26 0.64
CA GLN A 88 -9.36 4.27 2.00
C GLN A 88 -8.29 4.59 3.04
N SER A 89 -7.14 3.91 2.99
CA SER A 89 -6.02 4.18 3.92
C SER A 89 -5.42 5.59 3.76
N ARG A 90 -5.60 6.25 2.60
CA ARG A 90 -5.25 7.66 2.42
C ARG A 90 -6.30 8.59 3.05
N SER A 91 -7.59 8.25 2.91
CA SER A 91 -8.70 9.03 3.48
C SER A 91 -8.79 8.93 5.01
N GLU A 92 -8.40 7.82 5.61
CA GLU A 92 -8.35 7.62 7.07
C GLU A 92 -7.27 8.47 7.73
N LYS A 93 -6.12 8.65 7.06
CA LYS A 93 -5.03 9.52 7.54
C LYS A 93 -5.42 11.01 7.63
N MET A 94 -6.46 11.44 6.91
CA MET A 94 -7.00 12.80 7.03
C MET A 94 -7.90 13.02 8.26
N HIS A 95 -8.41 11.96 8.90
CA HIS A 95 -9.27 12.09 10.09
C HIS A 95 -8.51 11.95 11.42
N GLN A 96 -7.23 11.59 11.39
CA GLN A 96 -6.42 11.44 12.60
C GLN A 96 -5.57 12.68 12.95
N ASP A 97 -5.51 13.67 12.05
CA ASP A 97 -4.80 14.95 12.26
C ASP A 97 -5.67 16.05 12.92
N GLN A 98 -6.86 15.71 13.42
CA GLN A 98 -7.72 16.63 14.20
C GLN A 98 -8.06 16.13 15.61
N ARG A 99 -7.41 15.08 16.11
CA ARG A 99 -7.64 14.57 17.48
C ARG A 99 -6.35 14.19 18.21
N THR A 100 -5.42 15.12 18.30
CA THR A 100 -4.44 15.15 19.41
C THR A 100 -4.33 16.57 19.97
N ASP A 101 -5.46 17.17 20.32
CA ASP A 101 -5.55 18.22 21.35
C ASP A 101 -6.64 17.82 22.35
N LYS A 102 -6.43 16.70 23.04
CA LYS A 102 -7.10 16.44 24.31
C LYS A 102 -6.10 16.64 25.43
N CYS A 103 -5.96 17.90 25.80
CA CYS A 103 -5.42 18.32 27.08
C CYS A 103 -6.31 17.78 28.22
N HIS A 104 -5.87 16.68 28.82
CA HIS A 104 -6.25 16.22 30.14
C HIS A 104 -4.97 15.58 30.70
N SER A 105 -4.46 15.86 31.89
CA SER A 105 -4.85 16.74 32.98
C SER A 105 -3.62 16.74 33.88
N GLU A 106 -2.92 17.86 34.04
CA GLU A 106 -2.18 18.08 35.28
C GLU A 106 -2.81 19.26 35.99
N ARG A 107 -3.45 18.93 37.11
CA ARG A 107 -3.95 19.87 38.09
C ARG A 107 -2.78 20.72 38.57
N SER A 108 -2.58 21.89 38.00
CA SER A 108 -1.79 22.93 38.65
C SER A 108 -2.72 23.67 39.62
N LEU A 109 -2.59 23.35 40.91
CA LEU A 109 -3.19 24.08 42.03
C LEU A 109 -2.49 25.46 42.14
N GLY A 110 -2.70 26.33 41.15
CA GLY A 110 -1.99 27.61 41.01
C GLY A 110 -2.89 28.84 40.92
N SER A 111 -4.19 28.71 41.22
CA SER A 111 -5.08 29.86 41.39
C SER A 111 -5.73 29.82 42.77
N MET A 112 -4.94 30.09 43.79
CA MET A 112 -5.46 30.56 45.07
C MET A 112 -4.40 31.49 45.66
N PHE A 113 -4.86 32.62 46.22
CA PHE A 113 -4.10 33.74 46.80
C PHE A 113 -3.91 34.97 45.90
N VAL A 114 -5.03 35.64 45.63
CA VAL A 114 -5.09 37.10 45.80
C VAL A 114 -5.16 37.37 47.30
N LEU A 115 -4.08 37.87 47.89
CA LEU A 115 -4.13 38.70 49.09
C LEU A 115 -3.10 39.81 48.93
N GLU A 116 -3.60 40.98 48.54
CA GLU A 116 -2.87 42.23 48.61
C GLU A 116 -2.36 42.45 50.04
N ARG A 117 -1.10 42.85 50.10
CA ARG A 117 -0.34 43.06 51.32
C ARG A 117 -0.81 44.38 51.95
N GLN A 118 -1.70 44.29 52.93
CA GLN A 118 -2.02 45.41 53.82
C GLN A 118 -1.86 44.96 55.27
N VAL A 119 -0.69 45.24 55.85
CA VAL A 119 -0.47 45.22 57.30
C VAL A 119 0.14 46.57 57.66
N PHE A 120 -0.54 47.25 58.58
CA PHE A 120 -0.18 48.52 59.19
C PHE A 120 0.91 48.36 60.28
N ALA A 121 1.56 49.51 60.58
CA ALA A 121 2.39 49.87 61.75
C ALA A 121 3.86 49.42 61.73
N GLU A 122 4.85 50.28 62.04
CA GLU A 122 4.86 51.40 63.02
C GLU A 122 5.26 52.77 62.46
#